data_AF-A0A7X1LHY0-F1
#
_entry.id   AF-A0A7X1LHY0-F1
#
_cell.length_a   1.000
_cell.length_b   1.000
_cell.length_c   1.000
_cell.angle_alpha   90.00
_cell.angle_beta   90.00
_cell.angle_gamma   90.00
#
_symmetry.space_group_name_H-M   'P 1'
#
loop_
_entity.id
_entity.type
_entity.pdbx_description
1 polymer ?
#
loop_
_entity_poly.entity_id
_entity_poly.type
_entity_poly.pdbx_seq_one_letter_code
_entity_poly.pdbx_strand_id
1 'polypeptide(L)'
;PFPEHLPRERVVIAAPASCPCCGSAKLSKLGEDITETLEVIPRQWKVIQTVREKFSCRECEKITQPPAPFHVTPRGFAGPNLLAMILFEKFAQHQPLNRQSERYAREGVDLSLSTLADQVGACAAALK
;
A
#
# COMPACT_ATOMS: atom_id res chain seq x y z
N PRO A 1 14.08 -2.34 22.17
CA PRO A 1 14.44 -2.64 20.76
C PRO A 1 13.18 -2.83 19.90
N PHE A 2 13.14 -2.25 18.70
CA PHE A 2 11.99 -2.36 17.80
C PHE A 2 12.00 -3.69 17.01
N PRO A 3 10.83 -4.18 16.52
CA PRO A 3 10.76 -5.46 15.80
C PRO A 3 11.65 -5.52 14.55
N GLU A 4 12.34 -6.64 14.33
CA GLU A 4 13.33 -6.81 13.26
C GLU A 4 12.73 -6.80 11.84
N HIS A 5 11.47 -7.21 11.69
CA HIS A 5 10.80 -7.26 10.39
C HIS A 5 10.37 -5.88 9.86
N LEU A 6 10.42 -4.83 10.69
CA LEU A 6 10.08 -3.47 10.25
C LEU A 6 11.19 -2.89 9.35
N PRO A 7 10.83 -2.19 8.25
CA PRO A 7 11.83 -1.52 7.43
C PRO A 7 12.51 -0.42 8.25
N ARG A 8 13.83 -0.27 8.07
CA ARG A 8 14.64 0.75 8.73
C ARG A 8 15.16 1.74 7.69
N GLU A 9 14.71 2.98 7.79
CA GLU A 9 15.27 4.08 7.04
C GLU A 9 16.48 4.64 7.80
N ARG A 10 17.65 4.62 7.17
CA ARG A 10 18.88 5.07 7.79
C ARG A 10 19.20 6.50 7.37
N VAL A 11 18.94 7.45 8.27
CA VAL A 11 19.33 8.86 8.08
C VAL A 11 20.70 9.08 8.70
N VAL A 12 21.72 9.31 7.87
CA VAL A 12 23.08 9.62 8.32
C VAL A 12 23.27 11.13 8.34
N ILE A 13 23.49 11.71 9.53
CA ILE A 13 23.88 13.12 9.63
C ILE A 13 25.31 13.27 9.12
N ALA A 14 25.52 14.26 8.24
CA ALA A 14 26.81 14.47 7.60
C ALA A 14 27.91 14.75 8.64
N ALA A 15 29.04 14.05 8.48
CA ALA A 15 30.24 14.33 9.25
C ALA A 15 30.79 15.72 8.90
N PRO A 16 31.48 16.40 9.83
CA PRO A 16 32.12 17.68 9.52
C PRO A 16 33.21 17.49 8.45
N ALA A 17 33.42 18.51 7.60
CA ALA A 17 34.44 18.48 6.55
C ALA A 17 35.87 18.75 7.08
N SER A 18 35.97 19.36 8.27
CA SER A 18 37.23 19.66 8.95
C SER A 18 37.09 19.47 10.46
N CYS A 19 38.22 19.19 11.11
CA CYS A 19 38.26 19.05 12.56
C CYS A 19 37.84 20.38 13.21
N PRO A 20 36.79 20.39 14.05
CA PRO A 20 36.30 21.63 14.68
C PRO A 20 37.34 22.31 15.58
N CYS A 21 38.32 21.55 16.08
CA CYS A 21 39.36 22.06 16.99
C CYS A 21 40.55 22.71 16.25
N CYS A 22 40.97 22.17 15.10
CA CYS A 22 42.23 22.59 14.45
C CYS A 22 42.11 22.86 12.95
N GLY A 23 40.91 22.71 12.35
CA GLY A 23 40.65 22.96 10.94
C GLY A 23 41.22 21.93 9.96
N SER A 24 41.90 20.88 10.43
CA SER A 24 42.46 19.82 9.59
C SER A 24 41.37 19.04 8.85
N ALA A 25 41.58 18.76 7.56
CA ALA A 25 40.72 17.87 6.77
C ALA A 25 41.03 16.37 6.96
N LYS A 26 42.06 16.03 7.77
CA LYS A 26 42.48 14.63 8.03
C LYS A 26 41.59 13.98 9.09
N LEU A 27 40.34 13.73 8.77
CA LEU A 27 39.37 13.04 9.62
C LEU A 27 39.27 11.56 9.25
N SER A 28 39.08 10.68 10.24
CA SER A 28 38.85 9.24 10.04
C SER A 28 37.59 8.80 10.79
N LYS A 29 36.73 8.00 10.15
CA LYS A 29 35.55 7.43 10.80
C LYS A 29 35.97 6.40 11.86
N LEU A 30 35.52 6.56 13.10
CA LEU A 30 35.79 5.63 14.22
C LEU A 30 34.64 4.64 14.44
N GLY A 31 33.40 5.13 14.39
CA GLY A 31 32.21 4.37 14.71
C GLY A 31 30.97 5.23 14.48
N GLU A 32 29.83 4.75 14.96
CA GLU A 32 28.56 5.45 14.86
C GLU A 32 27.68 5.07 16.05
N ASP A 33 26.97 6.06 16.57
CA ASP A 33 25.91 5.83 17.55
C ASP A 33 24.58 5.73 16.79
N ILE A 34 23.85 4.65 17.02
CA ILE A 34 22.59 4.37 16.36
C ILE A 34 21.45 4.67 17.34
N THR A 35 20.60 5.64 17.00
CA THR A 35 19.32 5.86 17.67
C THR A 35 18.21 5.41 16.73
N GLU A 36 17.36 4.51 17.20
CA GLU A 36 16.16 4.11 16.45
C GLU A 36 14.96 4.95 16.90
N THR A 37 14.19 5.44 15.94
CA THR A 37 12.89 6.09 16.16
C THR A 37 11.84 5.33 15.39
N LEU A 38 10.75 4.94 16.06
CA LEU A 38 9.62 4.28 15.41
C LEU A 38 8.70 5.31 14.76
N GLU A 39 8.54 5.22 13.45
CA GLU A 39 7.69 6.08 12.65
C GLU A 39 6.60 5.28 11.94
N VAL A 40 5.55 5.98 11.47
CA VAL A 40 4.43 5.37 10.74
C VAL A 40 4.26 6.02 9.38
N ILE A 41 4.15 5.19 8.33
CA ILE A 41 3.65 5.63 7.03
C ILE A 41 2.13 5.49 7.07
N PRO A 42 1.35 6.59 6.97
CA PRO A 42 -0.11 6.50 6.92
C PRO A 42 -0.58 5.64 5.76
N ARG A 43 -1.85 5.21 5.80
CA ARG A 43 -2.46 4.46 4.70
C ARG A 43 -2.28 5.20 3.37
N GLN A 44 -1.88 4.46 2.33
CA GLN A 44 -1.76 4.96 0.96
C GLN A 44 -2.82 4.32 0.05
N TRP A 45 -3.54 5.16 -0.68
CA TRP A 45 -4.49 4.72 -1.71
C TRP A 45 -3.82 4.65 -3.07
N LYS A 46 -4.14 3.61 -3.85
CA LYS A 46 -3.68 3.49 -5.22
C LYS A 46 -4.77 2.90 -6.10
N VAL A 47 -4.76 3.30 -7.37
CA VAL A 47 -5.58 2.70 -8.42
C VAL A 47 -4.65 1.85 -9.30
N ILE A 48 -4.99 0.58 -9.48
CA ILE A 48 -4.28 -0.28 -10.42
C ILE A 48 -5.10 -0.33 -11.71
N GLN A 49 -4.61 0.31 -12.76
CA GLN A 49 -5.20 0.24 -14.08
C GLN A 49 -4.59 -0.93 -14.86
N THR A 50 -5.37 -1.99 -15.09
CA THR A 50 -4.91 -3.12 -15.92
C THR A 50 -5.39 -2.93 -17.36
N VAL A 51 -4.46 -2.59 -18.26
CA VAL A 51 -4.75 -2.41 -19.68
C VAL A 51 -4.54 -3.71 -20.42
N ARG A 52 -5.56 -4.16 -21.16
CA ARG A 52 -5.51 -5.35 -22.03
C ARG A 52 -5.61 -4.91 -23.47
N GLU A 53 -4.45 -4.72 -24.09
CA GLU A 53 -4.38 -4.28 -25.48
C GLU A 53 -4.99 -5.31 -26.42
N LYS A 54 -5.69 -4.81 -27.44
CA LYS A 54 -6.29 -5.60 -28.51
C LYS A 54 -5.52 -5.32 -29.78
N PHE A 55 -5.15 -6.37 -30.49
CA PHE A 55 -4.48 -6.26 -31.78
C PHE A 55 -5.27 -7.01 -32.85
N SER A 56 -5.37 -6.44 -34.04
CA SER A 56 -5.88 -7.14 -35.22
C SER A 56 -4.71 -7.56 -36.11
N CYS A 57 -4.65 -8.84 -36.50
CA CYS A 57 -3.70 -9.29 -37.52
C CYS A 57 -4.09 -8.69 -38.87
N ARG A 58 -3.15 -8.07 -39.60
CA ARG A 58 -3.44 -7.48 -40.93
C ARG A 58 -3.59 -8.51 -42.05
N GLU A 59 -3.07 -9.72 -41.85
CA GLU A 59 -3.11 -10.77 -42.87
C GLU A 59 -4.40 -11.60 -42.79
N CYS A 60 -4.87 -11.92 -41.57
CA CYS A 60 -6.05 -12.76 -41.37
C CYS A 60 -7.20 -12.06 -40.63
N GLU A 61 -7.07 -10.76 -40.35
CA GLU A 61 -8.07 -9.90 -39.69
C GLU A 61 -8.54 -10.34 -38.29
N LYS A 62 -7.94 -11.40 -37.73
CA LYS A 62 -8.27 -11.91 -36.40
C LYS A 62 -7.83 -10.94 -35.31
N ILE A 63 -8.70 -10.74 -34.32
CA ILE A 63 -8.42 -9.94 -33.14
C ILE A 63 -7.88 -10.83 -32.01
N THR A 64 -6.74 -10.47 -31.46
CA THR A 64 -6.14 -11.10 -30.28
C THR A 64 -6.15 -10.15 -29.11
N GLN A 65 -6.41 -10.68 -27.91
CA GLN A 65 -6.36 -9.95 -26.65
C GLN A 65 -5.88 -10.91 -25.56
N PRO A 66 -4.96 -10.51 -24.68
CA PRO A 66 -4.64 -11.29 -23.48
C PRO A 66 -5.89 -11.53 -22.62
N PRO A 67 -6.01 -12.65 -21.89
CA PRO A 67 -7.17 -12.94 -21.04
C PRO A 67 -7.37 -11.88 -19.95
N ALA A 68 -8.57 -11.84 -19.35
CA ALA A 68 -8.84 -10.94 -18.24
C ALA A 68 -7.98 -11.33 -17.02
N PRO A 69 -7.43 -10.35 -16.27
CA PRO A 69 -6.79 -10.65 -15.00
C PRO A 69 -7.81 -11.21 -14.01
N PHE A 70 -7.31 -11.89 -12.99
CA PHE A 70 -8.12 -12.34 -11.88
C PHE A 70 -8.70 -11.17 -11.08
N HIS A 71 -9.96 -11.29 -10.68
CA HIS A 71 -10.61 -10.41 -9.72
C HIS A 71 -11.27 -11.25 -8.64
N VAL A 72 -11.16 -10.83 -7.38
CA VAL A 72 -11.76 -11.53 -6.22
C VAL A 72 -13.27 -11.64 -6.38
N THR A 73 -13.91 -10.55 -6.82
CA THR A 73 -15.34 -10.51 -7.13
C THR A 73 -15.50 -10.29 -8.64
N PRO A 74 -16.35 -11.05 -9.34
CA PRO A 74 -16.63 -10.83 -10.75
C PRO A 74 -17.06 -9.39 -11.01
N ARG A 75 -16.38 -8.70 -11.95
CA ARG A 75 -16.61 -7.28 -12.28
C ARG A 75 -16.44 -6.31 -11.09
N GLY A 76 -15.78 -6.75 -10.02
CA GLY A 76 -15.53 -5.93 -8.83
C GLY A 76 -14.47 -4.86 -9.08
N PHE A 77 -14.68 -3.67 -8.52
CA PHE A 77 -13.71 -2.57 -8.56
C PHE A 77 -12.66 -2.66 -7.43
N ALA A 78 -12.98 -3.38 -6.34
CA ALA A 78 -12.12 -3.47 -5.17
C ALA A 78 -11.01 -4.51 -5.37
N GLY A 79 -9.76 -4.09 -5.18
CA GLY A 79 -8.61 -4.99 -5.18
C GLY A 79 -8.53 -5.86 -3.92
N PRO A 80 -7.76 -6.96 -3.94
CA PRO A 80 -7.70 -7.93 -2.83
C PRO A 80 -7.24 -7.29 -1.51
N ASN A 81 -6.28 -6.36 -1.54
CA ASN A 81 -5.81 -5.71 -0.32
C ASN A 81 -6.85 -4.77 0.32
N LEU A 82 -7.66 -4.10 -0.51
CA LEU A 82 -8.76 -3.27 -0.01
C LEU A 82 -9.82 -4.15 0.66
N LEU A 83 -10.18 -5.27 0.02
CA LEU A 83 -11.13 -6.23 0.58
C LEU A 83 -10.63 -6.83 1.90
N ALA A 84 -9.37 -7.26 1.94
CA ALA A 84 -8.74 -7.78 3.15
C ALA A 84 -8.76 -6.74 4.29
N MET A 85 -8.44 -5.48 4.00
CA MET A 85 -8.50 -4.40 4.98
C MET A 85 -9.92 -4.17 5.50
N ILE A 86 -10.93 -4.11 4.62
CA ILE A 86 -12.35 -3.93 5.03
C ILE A 86 -12.78 -5.05 5.99
N LEU A 87 -12.46 -6.30 5.67
CA LEU A 87 -12.79 -7.45 6.50
C LEU A 87 -12.03 -7.44 7.83
N PHE A 88 -10.72 -7.17 7.79
CA PHE A 88 -9.89 -7.11 8.99
C PHE A 88 -10.38 -6.01 9.94
N GLU A 89 -10.60 -4.79 9.43
CA GLU A 89 -11.12 -3.70 10.24
C GLU A 89 -12.50 -4.03 10.81
N LYS A 90 -13.39 -4.68 10.04
CA LYS A 90 -14.73 -5.05 10.51
C LYS A 90 -14.70 -6.13 11.58
N PHE A 91 -13.97 -7.21 11.35
CA PHE A 91 -14.08 -8.44 12.16
C PHE A 91 -12.98 -8.56 13.21
N ALA A 92 -11.74 -8.19 12.90
CA ALA A 92 -10.64 -8.27 13.87
C ALA A 92 -10.59 -7.03 14.77
N GLN A 93 -10.82 -5.84 14.20
CA GLN A 93 -10.77 -4.57 14.95
C GLN A 93 -12.15 -4.07 15.41
N HIS A 94 -13.21 -4.82 15.10
CA HIS A 94 -14.60 -4.46 15.46
C HIS A 94 -15.02 -3.04 15.04
N GLN A 95 -14.44 -2.51 13.95
CA GLN A 95 -14.76 -1.19 13.44
C GLN A 95 -16.03 -1.26 12.57
N PRO A 96 -17.14 -0.62 12.97
CA PRO A 96 -18.37 -0.67 12.19
C PRO A 96 -18.19 0.04 10.84
N LEU A 97 -18.91 -0.44 9.81
CA LEU A 97 -18.67 -0.02 8.43
C LEU A 97 -18.96 1.46 8.18
N ASN A 98 -19.87 2.08 8.93
CA ASN A 98 -20.11 3.53 8.82
C ASN A 98 -18.86 4.32 9.25
N ARG A 99 -18.16 3.89 10.29
CA ARG A 99 -16.91 4.52 10.73
C ARG A 99 -15.77 4.28 9.74
N GLN A 100 -15.74 3.13 9.07
CA GLN A 100 -14.80 2.89 7.97
C GLN A 100 -15.09 3.85 6.80
N SER A 101 -16.35 3.92 6.36
CA SER A 101 -16.80 4.83 5.29
C SER A 101 -16.41 6.29 5.57
N GLU A 102 -16.72 6.81 6.76
CA GLU A 102 -16.36 8.17 7.17
C GLU A 102 -14.84 8.40 7.15
N ARG A 103 -14.05 7.44 7.62
CA ARG A 103 -12.58 7.52 7.58
C ARG A 103 -12.07 7.55 6.14
N TYR A 104 -12.64 6.72 5.27
CA TYR A 104 -12.23 6.64 3.87
C TYR A 104 -12.55 7.95 3.15
N ALA A 105 -13.72 8.53 3.42
CA ALA A 105 -14.11 9.84 2.88
C ALA A 105 -13.16 10.97 3.34
N ARG A 106 -12.71 10.97 4.60
CA ARG A 106 -11.69 11.93 5.09
C ARG A 106 -10.34 11.80 4.39
N GLU A 107 -10.07 10.65 3.79
CA GLU A 107 -8.86 10.41 2.99
C GLU A 107 -9.10 10.59 1.49
N GLY A 108 -10.23 11.19 1.11
CA GLY A 108 -10.57 11.50 -0.29
C GLY A 108 -11.15 10.32 -1.08
N VAL A 109 -11.51 9.21 -0.41
CA VAL A 109 -12.09 8.02 -1.04
C VAL A 109 -13.51 7.81 -0.50
N ASP A 110 -14.48 8.35 -1.21
CA ASP A 110 -15.89 8.22 -0.83
C ASP A 110 -16.44 6.84 -1.21
N LEU A 111 -16.59 5.97 -0.20
CA LEU A 111 -17.20 4.65 -0.32
C LEU A 111 -18.41 4.58 0.59
N SER A 112 -19.58 4.41 0.00
CA SER A 112 -20.83 4.34 0.74
C SER A 112 -20.89 3.10 1.66
N LEU A 113 -21.67 3.20 2.73
CA LEU A 113 -21.93 2.09 3.65
C LEU A 113 -22.47 0.84 2.93
N SER A 114 -23.39 1.02 1.98
CA SER A 114 -23.96 -0.09 1.20
C SER A 114 -22.89 -0.75 0.34
N THR A 115 -22.05 0.03 -0.34
CA THR A 115 -20.92 -0.51 -1.11
C THR A 115 -19.99 -1.35 -0.25
N LEU A 116 -19.64 -0.88 0.96
CA LEU A 116 -18.81 -1.64 1.89
C LEU A 116 -19.51 -2.92 2.38
N ALA A 117 -20.82 -2.86 2.66
CA ALA A 117 -21.60 -4.03 3.06
C ALA A 117 -21.65 -5.09 1.94
N ASP A 118 -21.85 -4.66 0.69
CA ASP A 118 -21.84 -5.54 -0.47
C ASP A 118 -20.48 -6.23 -0.64
N GLN A 119 -19.38 -5.49 -0.44
CA GLN A 119 -18.04 -6.09 -0.51
C GLN A 119 -17.80 -7.13 0.60
N VAL A 120 -18.30 -6.88 1.82
CA VAL A 120 -18.23 -7.87 2.91
C VAL A 120 -19.02 -9.12 2.53
N GLY A 121 -20.23 -8.96 1.98
CA GLY A 121 -21.06 -10.08 1.50
C GLY A 121 -20.36 -10.89 0.40
N ALA A 122 -19.78 -10.22 -0.59
CA ALA A 122 -19.04 -10.86 -1.69
C ALA A 122 -17.85 -11.68 -1.16
N CYS A 123 -17.06 -11.12 -0.25
CA CYS A 123 -15.93 -11.84 0.34
C CYS A 123 -16.37 -13.03 1.19
N ALA A 124 -17.43 -12.86 2.00
CA ALA A 124 -17.98 -13.95 2.78
C ALA A 124 -18.50 -15.10 1.91
N ALA A 125 -19.02 -14.81 0.72
CA ALA A 125 -19.40 -15.83 -0.25
C ALA A 125 -18.18 -16.52 -0.89
N ALA A 126 -17.11 -15.77 -1.18
CA ALA A 126 -15.89 -16.29 -1.80
C ALA A 126 -15.01 -17.14 -0.87
N LEU A 127 -15.12 -16.97 0.45
CA LEU A 127 -14.36 -17.69 1.47
C LEU A 127 -15.07 -18.94 2.02
N LYS A 128 -16.28 -19.26 1.53
CA LYS A 128 -16.98 -20.51 1.83
C LYS A 128 -16.43 -21.65 1.01
#